data_AF-A0A3D3ZPE8-F1
#
_entry.id   AF-A0A3D3ZPE8-F1
#
_cell.length_a   1.000
_cell.length_b   1.000
_cell.length_c   1.000
_cell.angle_alpha   90.00
_cell.angle_beta   90.00
_cell.angle_gamma   90.00
#
_symmetry.space_group_name_H-M   'P 1'
#
loop_
_entity.id
_entity.type
_entity.pdbx_description
1 polymer ?
#
loop_
_entity_poly.entity_id
_entity_poly.type
_entity_poly.pdbx_seq_one_letter_code
_entity_poly.pdbx_strand_id
1 'polypeptide(L)'
;MWGDAPGTLVRECIARGYRATITSIELARAKPAWLGATLTEALVEDFEVTGIDPCGERGEYHTFVSAGPLFARPLSIQLGDVVVQPGYQLVDIVLQEEQMQKETFKH
;
A
#
# COMPACT_ATOMS: atom_id res chain seq x y z
N MET A 1 -20.14 -3.60 -6.87
CA MET A 1 -19.28 -2.41 -6.99
C MET A 1 -19.18 -2.09 -8.46
N TRP A 2 -20.10 -1.25 -8.96
CA TRP A 2 -20.08 -0.71 -10.32
C TRP A 2 -20.90 0.57 -10.28
N GLY A 3 -20.27 1.73 -10.51
CA GLY A 3 -20.94 3.04 -10.52
C GLY A 3 -20.53 4.01 -9.39
N ASP A 4 -19.76 3.58 -8.40
CA ASP A 4 -19.21 4.47 -7.38
C ASP A 4 -17.97 5.21 -7.91
N ALA A 5 -17.78 6.47 -7.49
CA ALA A 5 -16.58 7.22 -7.85
C ALA A 5 -15.33 6.50 -7.29
N PRO A 6 -14.24 6.33 -8.08
CA PRO A 6 -13.03 5.61 -7.65
C PRO A 6 -12.49 6.04 -6.29
N GLY A 7 -12.46 7.36 -6.03
CA GLY A 7 -12.03 7.91 -4.74
C GLY A 7 -12.90 7.51 -3.54
N THR A 8 -14.18 7.18 -3.74
CA THR A 8 -15.08 6.72 -2.67
C THR A 8 -14.71 5.31 -2.22
N LEU A 9 -14.42 4.42 -3.18
CA LEU A 9 -14.08 3.02 -2.88
C LEU A 9 -12.78 2.92 -2.09
N VAL A 10 -11.78 3.72 -2.46
CA VAL A 10 -10.50 3.73 -1.76
C VAL A 10 -10.63 4.28 -0.35
N ARG A 11 -11.38 5.38 -0.17
CA ARG A 11 -11.68 5.93 1.16
C ARG A 11 -12.47 4.93 2.02
N GLU A 12 -13.40 4.17 1.44
CA GLU A 12 -14.11 3.11 2.16
C GLU A 12 -13.17 2.01 2.64
N CYS A 13 -12.21 1.57 1.82
CA CYS A 13 -11.19 0.61 2.23
C CYS A 13 -10.37 1.14 3.43
N ILE A 14 -9.94 2.40 3.37
CA ILE A 14 -9.20 3.06 4.46
C ILE A 14 -10.07 3.12 5.73
N ALA A 15 -11.33 3.57 5.60
CA ALA A 15 -12.26 3.68 6.73
C ALA A 15 -12.60 2.33 7.36
N ARG A 16 -12.62 1.25 6.57
CA ARG A 16 -12.78 -0.13 7.06
C ARG A 16 -11.52 -0.67 7.74
N GLY A 17 -10.42 0.07 7.75
CA GLY A 17 -9.18 -0.30 8.46
C GLY A 17 -8.23 -1.19 7.64
N TYR A 18 -8.40 -1.27 6.31
CA TYR A 18 -7.39 -1.90 5.47
C TYR A 18 -6.12 -1.06 5.43
N ARG A 19 -4.95 -1.71 5.47
CA ARG A 19 -3.65 -1.05 5.31
C ARG A 19 -3.02 -1.51 4.01
N ALA A 20 -3.02 -0.62 3.02
CA ALA A 20 -2.44 -0.83 1.71
C ALA A 20 -1.15 -0.01 1.59
N THR A 21 -0.02 -0.64 1.29
CA THR A 21 1.27 0.03 1.04
C THR A 21 1.49 0.11 -0.47
N ILE A 22 1.89 1.27 -0.99
CA ILE A 22 2.18 1.43 -2.42
C ILE A 22 3.49 0.73 -2.75
N THR A 23 3.43 -0.22 -3.69
CA THR A 23 4.57 -1.07 -4.10
C THR A 23 5.10 -0.73 -5.48
N SER A 24 4.34 0.03 -6.27
CA SER A 24 4.77 0.50 -7.59
C SER A 24 4.16 1.85 -7.89
N ILE A 25 4.90 2.71 -8.59
CA ILE A 25 4.44 4.01 -9.08
C ILE A 25 4.89 4.24 -10.53
N GLU A 26 4.05 4.90 -11.32
CA GLU A 26 4.40 5.41 -12.66
C GLU A 26 5.14 6.74 -12.53
N LEU A 27 6.37 6.79 -13.06
CA LEU A 27 7.29 7.93 -12.92
C LEU A 27 6.80 9.22 -13.59
N ALA A 28 5.92 9.13 -14.59
CA ALA A 28 5.45 10.29 -15.34
C ALA A 28 4.48 11.18 -14.55
N ARG A 29 3.73 10.59 -13.60
CA ARG A 29 2.66 11.29 -12.88
C ARG A 29 2.81 11.20 -11.36
N ALA A 30 3.35 10.10 -10.83
CA ALA A 30 3.43 9.89 -9.40
C ALA A 30 4.58 10.65 -8.74
N LYS A 31 4.40 11.01 -7.47
CA LYS A 31 5.48 11.58 -6.64
C LYS A 31 6.36 10.43 -6.10
N PRO A 32 7.70 10.54 -6.15
CA PRO A 32 8.59 9.50 -5.60
C PRO A 32 8.32 9.14 -4.14
N ALA A 33 7.87 10.13 -3.34
CA ALA A 33 7.53 9.95 -1.93
C ALA A 33 6.33 9.02 -1.68
N TRP A 34 5.55 8.69 -2.72
CA TRP A 34 4.44 7.75 -2.59
C TRP A 34 4.90 6.30 -2.57
N LEU A 35 6.06 5.96 -3.15
CA LEU A 35 6.57 4.59 -3.14
C LEU A 35 6.86 4.16 -1.70
N GLY A 36 6.27 3.05 -1.26
CA GLY A 36 6.37 2.55 0.10
C GLY A 36 5.46 3.25 1.12
N ALA A 37 4.71 4.29 0.72
CA ALA A 37 3.77 4.95 1.60
C ALA A 37 2.53 4.08 1.84
N THR A 38 1.96 4.17 3.04
CA THR A 38 0.62 3.61 3.30
C THR A 38 -0.44 4.54 2.74
N LEU A 39 -1.46 3.97 2.10
CA LEU A 39 -2.60 4.68 1.57
C LEU A 39 -3.37 5.37 2.70
N THR A 40 -3.58 6.67 2.55
CA THR A 40 -4.30 7.52 3.50
C THR A 40 -5.24 8.44 2.74
N GLU A 41 -6.22 9.04 3.43
CA GLU A 41 -7.12 10.00 2.81
C GLU A 41 -6.37 11.19 2.19
N ALA A 42 -5.34 11.70 2.87
CA ALA A 42 -4.48 12.76 2.32
C ALA A 42 -3.76 12.34 1.04
N LEU A 43 -3.37 11.06 0.93
CA LEU A 43 -2.74 10.53 -0.28
C LEU A 43 -3.75 10.42 -1.43
N VAL A 44 -5.00 10.07 -1.13
CA VAL A 44 -6.10 10.04 -2.11
C VAL A 44 -6.41 11.44 -2.63
N GLU A 45 -6.43 12.46 -1.76
CA GLU A 45 -6.55 13.86 -2.17
C GLU A 45 -5.39 14.27 -3.11
N ASP A 46 -4.17 13.85 -2.77
CA ASP A 46 -2.97 14.05 -3.59
C ASP A 46 -3.13 13.43 -5.00
N PHE A 47 -3.73 12.24 -5.10
CA PHE A 47 -4.02 11.59 -6.39
C PHE A 47 -5.01 12.41 -7.21
N GLU A 48 -6.10 12.85 -6.59
CA GLU A 48 -7.16 13.63 -7.25
C GLU A 48 -6.62 14.97 -7.77
N VAL A 49 -5.78 15.66 -7.00
CA VAL A 49 -5.14 16.92 -7.40
C VAL A 49 -4.15 16.74 -8.56
N THR A 50 -3.45 15.60 -8.60
CA THR A 50 -2.48 15.29 -9.67
C THR A 50 -3.12 14.66 -10.92
N GLY A 51 -4.43 14.39 -10.88
CA GLY A 51 -5.17 13.76 -11.98
C GLY A 51 -4.88 12.26 -12.15
N ILE A 52 -4.35 11.62 -11.11
CA ILE A 52 -4.18 10.17 -11.04
C ILE A 52 -5.51 9.54 -10.63
N ASP A 53 -5.83 8.41 -11.25
CA ASP A 53 -7.00 7.63 -10.85
C ASP A 53 -6.81 7.13 -9.40
N PRO A 54 -7.72 7.47 -8.46
CA PRO A 54 -7.57 7.07 -7.07
C PRO A 54 -7.64 5.58 -6.80
N CYS A 55 -8.09 4.75 -7.75
CA CYS A 55 -8.03 3.30 -7.68
C CYS A 55 -6.78 2.72 -8.37
N GLY A 56 -6.01 3.53 -9.09
CA GLY A 56 -4.86 3.10 -9.88
C GLY A 56 -5.21 2.23 -11.09
N GLU A 57 -6.46 2.33 -11.60
CA GLU A 57 -6.98 1.43 -12.64
C GLU A 57 -6.22 1.48 -13.98
N ARG A 58 -5.41 2.53 -14.21
CA ARG A 58 -4.63 2.69 -15.44
C ARG A 58 -3.15 2.42 -15.23
N GLY A 59 -2.80 1.78 -14.12
CA GLY A 59 -1.42 1.40 -13.78
C GLY A 59 -0.61 2.53 -13.15
N GLU A 60 -1.23 3.61 -12.68
CA GLU A 60 -0.53 4.72 -12.02
C GLU A 60 0.26 4.28 -10.79
N TYR A 61 -0.29 3.32 -10.06
CA TYR A 61 0.37 2.70 -8.91
C TYR A 61 -0.24 1.33 -8.61
N HIS A 62 0.48 0.53 -7.84
CA HIS A 62 -0.04 -0.71 -7.24
C HIS A 62 0.19 -0.72 -5.74
N THR A 63 -0.62 -1.49 -5.02
CA THR A 63 -0.50 -1.64 -3.56
C THR A 63 -0.42 -3.09 -3.13
N PHE A 64 0.14 -3.30 -1.95
CA PHE A 64 0.08 -4.53 -1.20
C PHE A 64 -0.68 -4.31 0.11
N VAL A 65 -1.72 -5.11 0.35
CA VAL A 65 -2.54 -5.02 1.57
C VAL A 65 -1.97 -5.95 2.63
N SER A 66 -1.49 -5.39 3.74
CA SER A 66 -0.85 -6.14 4.84
C SER A 66 -1.73 -6.30 6.07
N ALA A 67 -2.85 -5.56 6.15
CA ALA A 67 -3.80 -5.69 7.27
C ALA A 67 -5.21 -5.27 6.84
N GLY A 68 -6.21 -5.74 7.60
CA GLY A 68 -7.60 -5.32 7.48
C GLY A 68 -8.55 -6.28 8.19
N PRO A 69 -9.87 -6.01 8.17
CA PRO A 69 -10.88 -6.80 8.88
C PRO A 69 -10.91 -8.28 8.53
N LEU A 70 -10.44 -8.66 7.33
CA LEU A 70 -10.41 -10.04 6.86
C LEU A 70 -9.12 -10.80 7.22
N PHE A 71 -8.12 -10.11 7.79
CA PHE A 71 -6.87 -10.73 8.22
C PHE A 71 -7.02 -11.27 9.64
N ALA A 72 -6.62 -12.52 9.88
CA ALA A 72 -6.57 -13.09 11.24
C ALA A 72 -5.57 -12.33 12.13
N ARG A 73 -4.46 -11.86 11.54
CA ARG A 73 -3.49 -10.94 12.14
C ARG A 73 -2.83 -10.11 11.02
N PRO A 74 -2.38 -8.88 11.28
CA PRO A 74 -1.59 -8.11 10.34
C PRO A 74 -0.32 -8.85 9.92
N LEU A 75 0.09 -8.70 8.66
CA LEU A 75 1.40 -9.14 8.20
C LEU A 75 2.46 -8.09 8.57
N SER A 76 3.49 -8.51 9.30
CA SER A 76 4.66 -7.65 9.51
C SER A 76 5.47 -7.61 8.22
N ILE A 77 5.60 -6.42 7.64
CA ILE A 77 6.28 -6.18 6.38
C ILE A 77 7.41 -5.17 6.55
N GLN A 78 8.45 -5.30 5.73
CA GLN A 78 9.47 -4.29 5.51
C GLN A 78 9.57 -3.98 4.02
N LEU A 79 9.95 -2.74 3.71
CA LEU A 79 10.33 -2.35 2.36
C LEU A 79 11.74 -2.91 2.07
N GLY A 80 11.85 -3.63 0.97
CA GLY A 80 13.12 -4.15 0.45
C GLY A 80 13.75 -3.19 -0.54
N ASP A 81 14.37 -3.75 -1.58
CA ASP A 81 15.07 -2.97 -2.59
C ASP A 81 14.10 -2.19 -3.48
N VAL A 82 14.56 -1.04 -3.95
CA VAL A 82 13.86 -0.25 -4.97
C VAL A 82 14.39 -0.64 -6.35
N VAL A 83 13.49 -1.08 -7.22
CA VAL A 83 13.79 -1.47 -8.60
C VAL A 83 13.24 -0.42 -9.55
N VAL A 84 14.11 0.12 -10.42
CA VAL A 84 13.70 1.05 -11.47
C VAL A 84 13.52 0.29 -12.78
N GLN A 85 12.37 0.47 -13.41
CA GLN A 85 12.04 -0.07 -14.72
C GLN A 85 11.65 1.08 -15.67
N PRO A 86 11.63 0.86 -17.01
CA PRO A 86 11.19 1.90 -17.93
C PRO A 86 9.78 2.40 -17.59
N GLY A 87 9.70 3.66 -17.14
CA GLY A 87 8.44 4.32 -16.77
C GLY A 87 7.95 4.07 -15.34
N TYR A 88 8.57 3.18 -14.57
CA TYR A 88 8.07 2.77 -13.25
C TYR A 88 9.17 2.65 -12.20
N GLN A 89 8.80 2.83 -10.95
CA GLN A 89 9.58 2.40 -9.79
C GLN A 89 8.76 1.42 -8.95
N LEU A 90 9.45 0.42 -8.41
CA LEU A 90 8.87 -0.61 -7.56
C LEU A 90 9.69 -0.74 -6.28
N VAL A 91 9.03 -1.17 -5.21
CA VAL A 91 9.69 -1.54 -3.95
C VAL A 91 9.27 -2.93 -3.55
N ASP A 92 10.23 -3.75 -3.16
CA ASP A 92 9.97 -5.10 -2.67
C ASP A 92 9.25 -5.06 -1.33
N ILE A 93 8.37 -6.04 -1.10
CA ILE A 93 7.77 -6.31 0.21
C ILE A 93 8.41 -7.57 0.78
N VAL A 94 9.10 -7.41 1.90
CA VAL A 94 9.72 -8.50 2.65
C VAL A 94 8.85 -8.83 3.85
N LEU A 95 8.39 -10.07 3.97
CA LEU A 95 7.69 -10.55 5.14
C LEU A 95 8.68 -10.75 6.29
N GLN A 96 8.36 -10.22 7.47
CA GLN A 96 9.12 -10.54 8.67
C GLN A 96 8.53 -11.77 9.35
N GLU A 97 9.39 -12.74 9.66
CA GLU A 97 9.03 -13.84 10.54
C GLU A 97 8.86 -13.32 11.97
N GLU A 98 7.75 -13.68 12.62
CA GLU A 98 7.55 -13.39 14.05
C GLU A 98 8.61 -14.16 14.85
N GLN A 99 9.45 -13.44 15.59
CA GLN A 99 10.33 -14.05 16.58
C GLN A 99 9.46 -14.58 17.72
N MET A 100 9.16 -15.89 17.69
CA MET A 100 8.52 -16.58 18.81
C MET A 100 9.43 -16.42 20.04
N GLN A 101 8.99 -15.63 21.01
CA GLN A 101 9.69 -15.45 22.28
C GLN A 101 9.82 -16.82 22.92
N LYS A 102 11.04 -17.37 22.98
CA LYS A 102 11.35 -18.55 23.79
C LYS A 102 11.17 -18.13 25.24
N GLU A 103 9.99 -18.34 25.81
CA GLU A 103 9.78 -18.30 27.26
C GLU A 103 10.74 -19.31 27.89
N THR A 104 11.86 -18.81 28.39
CA THR A 104 12.80 -19.60 29.18
C THR A 104 12.14 -19.81 30.54
N PHE A 105 11.53 -20.98 30.74
CA PHE A 105 11.24 -21.47 32.08
C PHE A 105 12.57 -21.60 32.83
N LYS A 106 12.87 -20.66 33.72
CA LYS A 106 13.88 -20.87 34.76
C LYS A 106 13.22 -21.69 35.87
N HIS A 107 13.70 -22.92 36.03
CA HIS A 107 13.60 -23.69 37.27
C HIS A 107 14.42 -23.02 38.37
#